data_AF-A0A7C0V4N4-F1
#
_entry.id   AF-A0A7C0V4N4-F1
#
_cell.length_a   1.000
_cell.length_b   1.000
_cell.length_c   1.000
_cell.angle_alpha   90.00
_cell.angle_beta   90.00
_cell.angle_gamma   90.00
#
_symmetry.space_group_name_H-M   'P 1'
#
loop_
_entity.id
_entity.type
_entity.pdbx_description
1 polymer ?
#
loop_
_entity_poly.entity_id
_entity_poly.type
_entity_poly.pdbx_seq_one_letter_code
_entity_poly.pdbx_strand_id
1 'polypeptide(L)'
;MTAPDRYACFAELCRHEQEGTDFVILTKASAASLLVMAPHGGGIEPGTVDLAHAIAGDDHAFYAFKGIKASGNAALHITSNRFDEPRALRMARRAEWVLTIHGCREPGAVIFVGGRDGNRRQAIGRALQETGFDARESERPGLRGINPNNICNRGYSGRGVQLELSDGLRRQMFDHLRRRTGRRKTEVFYRFVSVVRDALAAMSPRPLPTAAPGAQAASWRIASDPRDRLKALAIRAIVFMEEQAVAFAEEFDAGDDEALHLLGEIAGEPAACGRLRFDDGWAKLERIAVRRVYRGRGLAHRLIDRMLAEAARRGYPRCRLHAQAHLVDLYRRHGFIPCGDVFYEAGIPHRLMTRDKATQGAQSRI
;
A
#
# COMPACT_ATOMS: atom_id res chain seq x y z
N MET A 1 -36.82 -11.23 5.83
CA MET A 1 -35.69 -12.15 5.63
C MET A 1 -35.28 -12.06 4.18
N THR A 2 -34.00 -11.86 3.86
CA THR A 2 -33.50 -11.95 2.48
C THR A 2 -33.59 -13.41 2.02
N ALA A 3 -34.01 -13.64 0.78
CA ALA A 3 -34.00 -14.98 0.19
C ALA A 3 -32.58 -15.58 0.28
N PRO A 4 -32.43 -16.89 0.46
CA PRO A 4 -31.12 -17.54 0.43
C PRO A 4 -30.44 -17.29 -0.92
N ASP A 5 -29.11 -17.16 -0.91
CA ASP A 5 -28.35 -17.01 -2.14
C ASP A 5 -28.55 -18.22 -3.04
N ARG A 6 -28.62 -17.99 -4.35
CA ARG A 6 -28.74 -19.05 -5.35
C ARG A 6 -27.50 -19.94 -5.41
N TYR A 7 -26.32 -19.36 -5.17
CA TYR A 7 -25.04 -20.05 -5.25
C TYR A 7 -24.37 -20.03 -3.87
N ALA A 8 -23.75 -21.14 -3.49
CA ALA A 8 -23.06 -21.26 -2.20
C ALA A 8 -21.68 -20.60 -2.20
N CYS A 9 -21.03 -20.53 -3.36
CA CYS A 9 -19.70 -19.93 -3.56
C CYS A 9 -19.51 -19.46 -5.01
N PHE A 10 -18.41 -18.76 -5.27
CA PHE A 10 -18.05 -18.23 -6.58
C PHE A 10 -17.81 -19.33 -7.61
N ALA A 11 -17.20 -20.45 -7.21
CA ALA A 11 -16.98 -21.59 -8.09
C ALA A 11 -18.30 -22.21 -8.59
N GLU A 12 -19.34 -22.24 -7.75
CA GLU A 12 -20.68 -22.69 -8.15
C GLU A 12 -21.36 -21.67 -9.08
N LEU A 13 -21.24 -20.38 -8.76
CA LEU A 13 -21.73 -19.30 -9.63
C LEU A 13 -21.15 -19.44 -11.06
N CYS A 14 -19.85 -19.68 -11.19
CA CYS A 14 -19.18 -19.85 -12.48
C CYS A 14 -19.61 -21.09 -13.29
N ARG A 15 -20.35 -22.04 -12.71
CA ARG A 15 -20.95 -23.15 -13.47
C ARG A 15 -22.19 -22.72 -14.25
N HIS A 16 -22.79 -21.59 -13.87
CA HIS A 16 -24.07 -21.12 -14.40
C HIS A 16 -24.01 -19.70 -14.98
N GLU A 17 -22.99 -18.92 -14.65
CA GLU A 17 -22.86 -17.50 -14.97
C GLU A 17 -21.47 -17.23 -15.58
N GLN A 18 -21.41 -16.37 -16.59
CA GLN A 18 -20.19 -16.10 -17.35
C GLN A 18 -19.68 -14.67 -17.13
N GLU A 19 -18.38 -14.53 -16.86
CA GLU A 19 -17.71 -13.22 -16.83
C GLU A 19 -17.70 -12.59 -18.23
N GLY A 20 -18.00 -11.29 -18.33
CA GLY A 20 -18.17 -10.56 -19.58
C GLY A 20 -19.61 -10.54 -20.09
N THR A 21 -20.45 -11.49 -19.67
CA THR A 21 -21.87 -11.58 -20.07
C THR A 21 -22.80 -11.28 -18.89
N ASP A 22 -22.63 -11.96 -17.77
CA ASP A 22 -23.51 -11.90 -16.61
C ASP A 22 -22.96 -11.01 -15.50
N PHE A 23 -21.64 -11.04 -15.32
CA PHE A 23 -20.91 -10.19 -14.39
C PHE A 23 -19.55 -9.76 -14.97
N VAL A 24 -18.93 -8.76 -14.38
CA VAL A 24 -17.53 -8.39 -14.64
C VAL A 24 -16.81 -8.12 -13.32
N ILE A 25 -15.52 -8.44 -13.27
CA ILE A 25 -14.66 -8.10 -12.14
C ILE A 25 -13.86 -6.85 -12.50
N LEU A 26 -13.91 -5.85 -11.62
CA LEU A 26 -13.13 -4.62 -11.76
C LEU A 26 -12.08 -4.59 -10.65
N THR A 27 -10.83 -4.28 -11.00
CA THR A 27 -9.73 -4.22 -10.03
C THR A 27 -8.83 -3.03 -10.30
N LYS A 28 -8.34 -2.41 -9.23
CA LYS A 28 -7.17 -1.52 -9.26
C LYS A 28 -6.21 -1.94 -8.16
N ALA A 29 -4.98 -2.28 -8.54
CA ALA A 29 -3.92 -2.52 -7.58
C ALA A 29 -3.38 -1.19 -7.03
N SER A 30 -2.98 -1.20 -5.77
CA SER A 30 -2.28 -0.10 -5.11
C SER A 30 -1.33 -0.70 -4.08
N ALA A 31 -0.25 0.03 -3.74
CA ALA A 31 0.62 -0.30 -2.61
C ALA A 31 0.00 0.10 -1.26
N ALA A 32 -1.17 0.75 -1.28
CA ALA A 32 -1.84 1.20 -0.07
C ALA A 32 -2.30 0.07 0.84
N SER A 33 -2.35 0.35 2.14
CA SER A 33 -2.78 -0.59 3.17
C SER A 33 -4.28 -0.90 3.15
N LEU A 34 -5.09 -0.10 2.45
CA LEU A 34 -6.55 -0.26 2.36
C LEU A 34 -6.98 -0.80 0.99
N LEU A 35 -7.87 -1.80 1.04
CA LEU A 35 -8.70 -2.23 -0.08
C LEU A 35 -10.16 -1.79 0.11
N VAL A 36 -10.69 -1.03 -0.84
CA VAL A 36 -12.11 -0.66 -0.92
C VAL A 36 -12.82 -1.61 -1.88
N MET A 37 -13.92 -2.23 -1.44
CA MET A 37 -14.61 -3.28 -2.20
C MET A 37 -16.10 -3.01 -2.38
N ALA A 38 -16.64 -3.37 -3.55
CA ALA A 38 -18.07 -3.59 -3.77
C ALA A 38 -18.30 -5.04 -4.23
N PRO A 39 -18.48 -6.01 -3.30
CA PRO A 39 -18.69 -7.42 -3.66
C PRO A 39 -20.06 -7.67 -4.31
N HIS A 40 -20.98 -6.73 -4.21
CA HIS A 40 -22.35 -6.82 -4.75
C HIS A 40 -22.67 -5.66 -5.68
N GLY A 41 -21.78 -5.41 -6.65
CA GLY A 41 -21.86 -4.31 -7.57
C GLY A 41 -22.89 -4.44 -8.70
N GLY A 42 -23.10 -3.34 -9.42
CA GLY A 42 -23.89 -3.31 -10.65
C GLY A 42 -25.37 -3.46 -10.39
N GLY A 43 -26.02 -4.42 -11.04
CA GLY A 43 -27.45 -4.67 -10.83
C GLY A 43 -27.80 -5.38 -9.53
N ILE A 44 -26.81 -5.88 -8.78
CA ILE A 44 -27.01 -6.62 -7.52
C ILE A 44 -27.44 -5.62 -6.44
N GLU A 45 -26.56 -4.68 -6.10
CA GLU A 45 -26.84 -3.53 -5.25
C GLU A 45 -26.46 -2.25 -6.01
N PRO A 46 -27.42 -1.60 -6.70
CA PRO A 46 -27.11 -0.46 -7.55
C PRO A 46 -26.41 0.67 -6.79
N GLY A 47 -25.37 1.24 -7.41
CA GLY A 47 -24.62 2.41 -6.92
C GLY A 47 -23.38 2.07 -6.06
N THR A 48 -23.24 0.84 -5.58
CA THR A 48 -22.10 0.45 -4.71
C THR A 48 -20.77 0.51 -5.44
N VAL A 49 -20.71 0.14 -6.73
CA VAL A 49 -19.49 0.24 -7.54
C VAL A 49 -19.05 1.69 -7.71
N ASP A 50 -19.98 2.60 -8.01
CA ASP A 50 -19.68 4.03 -8.16
C ASP A 50 -19.09 4.61 -6.86
N LEU A 51 -19.69 4.27 -5.72
CA LEU A 51 -19.25 4.72 -4.40
C LEU A 51 -17.89 4.12 -4.04
N ALA A 52 -17.73 2.81 -4.16
CA ALA A 52 -16.49 2.12 -3.85
C ALA A 52 -15.33 2.61 -4.73
N HIS A 53 -15.58 2.83 -6.02
CA HIS A 53 -14.58 3.39 -6.94
C HIS A 53 -14.21 4.83 -6.56
N ALA A 54 -15.20 5.67 -6.27
CA ALA A 54 -14.96 7.06 -5.91
C ALA A 54 -14.26 7.22 -4.54
N ILE A 55 -14.62 6.39 -3.56
CA ILE A 55 -13.94 6.33 -2.25
C ILE A 55 -12.49 5.87 -2.42
N ALA A 56 -12.26 4.81 -3.21
CA ALA A 56 -10.92 4.32 -3.44
C ALA A 56 -10.02 5.43 -4.01
N GLY A 57 -10.53 6.23 -4.95
CA GLY A 57 -9.74 7.25 -5.65
C GLY A 57 -8.44 6.65 -6.17
N ASP A 58 -7.37 7.43 -6.33
CA ASP A 58 -6.06 6.89 -6.71
C ASP A 58 -5.20 6.45 -5.52
N ASP A 59 -5.73 6.63 -4.32
CA ASP A 59 -5.00 6.40 -3.07
C ASP A 59 -5.09 4.95 -2.59
N HIS A 60 -6.13 4.21 -2.98
CA HIS A 60 -6.43 2.91 -2.41
C HIS A 60 -6.62 1.82 -3.47
N ALA A 61 -6.37 0.57 -3.05
CA ALA A 61 -6.71 -0.56 -3.89
C ALA A 61 -8.24 -0.67 -4.01
N PHE A 62 -8.72 -1.15 -5.15
CA PHE A 62 -10.15 -1.24 -5.44
C PHE A 62 -10.51 -2.60 -6.02
N TYR A 63 -11.64 -3.14 -5.59
CA TYR A 63 -12.26 -4.33 -6.17
C TYR A 63 -13.77 -4.14 -6.32
N ALA A 64 -14.35 -4.61 -7.42
CA ALA A 64 -15.80 -4.79 -7.52
C ALA A 64 -16.17 -6.03 -8.30
N PHE A 65 -17.15 -6.77 -7.79
CA PHE A 65 -17.88 -7.80 -8.53
C PHE A 65 -19.19 -7.17 -9.02
N LYS A 66 -19.32 -6.95 -10.32
CA LYS A 66 -20.41 -6.16 -10.90
C LYS A 66 -21.34 -7.04 -11.73
N GLY A 67 -22.56 -7.25 -11.26
CA GLY A 67 -23.61 -7.89 -12.07
C GLY A 67 -24.05 -6.98 -13.22
N ILE A 68 -24.00 -7.48 -14.45
CA ILE A 68 -24.32 -6.74 -15.69
C ILE A 68 -25.51 -7.30 -16.47
N LYS A 69 -26.14 -8.39 -15.98
CA LYS A 69 -27.35 -8.97 -16.59
C LYS A 69 -28.45 -7.96 -16.86
N ALA A 70 -29.22 -8.15 -17.93
CA ALA A 70 -30.41 -7.36 -18.28
C ALA A 70 -31.48 -7.29 -17.18
N SER A 71 -31.67 -8.38 -16.45
CA SER A 71 -32.55 -8.51 -15.28
C SER A 71 -32.01 -9.65 -14.40
N GLY A 72 -32.57 -9.87 -13.21
CA GLY A 72 -32.22 -11.04 -12.39
C GLY A 72 -30.83 -11.01 -11.73
N ASN A 73 -30.15 -9.86 -11.65
CA ASN A 73 -28.84 -9.73 -10.99
C ASN A 73 -28.84 -10.16 -9.52
N ALA A 74 -30.00 -10.16 -8.84
CA ALA A 74 -30.11 -10.67 -7.47
C ALA A 74 -29.66 -12.14 -7.35
N ALA A 75 -29.75 -12.93 -8.43
CA ALA A 75 -29.27 -14.31 -8.46
C ALA A 75 -27.74 -14.42 -8.34
N LEU A 76 -26.99 -13.36 -8.67
CA LEU A 76 -25.52 -13.30 -8.59
C LEU A 76 -25.02 -12.96 -7.18
N HIS A 77 -25.92 -12.64 -6.25
CA HIS A 77 -25.54 -12.32 -4.88
C HIS A 77 -25.03 -13.58 -4.17
N ILE A 78 -23.81 -13.49 -3.62
CA ILE A 78 -23.23 -14.44 -2.67
C ILE A 78 -22.94 -13.65 -1.40
N THR A 79 -23.55 -14.01 -0.28
CA THR A 79 -23.34 -13.35 1.02
C THR A 79 -21.86 -13.15 1.33
N SER A 80 -21.52 -12.01 1.92
CA SER A 80 -20.12 -11.65 2.25
C SER A 80 -19.39 -12.70 3.08
N ASN A 81 -20.10 -13.50 3.88
CA ASN A 81 -19.51 -14.60 4.68
C ASN A 81 -19.02 -15.79 3.84
N ARG A 82 -19.50 -15.91 2.60
CA ARG A 82 -19.16 -16.99 1.65
C ARG A 82 -18.56 -16.45 0.36
N PHE A 83 -18.40 -15.13 0.24
CA PHE A 83 -17.85 -14.50 -0.94
C PHE A 83 -16.36 -14.84 -1.08
N ASP A 84 -16.03 -15.67 -2.06
CA ASP A 84 -14.72 -16.31 -2.20
C ASP A 84 -14.13 -16.18 -3.61
N GLU A 85 -14.51 -15.12 -4.34
CA GLU A 85 -13.93 -14.84 -5.65
C GLU A 85 -12.39 -14.73 -5.54
N PRO A 86 -11.60 -15.47 -6.36
CA PRO A 86 -10.16 -15.58 -6.16
C PRO A 86 -9.37 -14.27 -6.23
N ARG A 87 -9.75 -13.32 -7.10
CA ARG A 87 -9.09 -12.00 -7.19
C ARG A 87 -9.37 -11.17 -5.94
N ALA A 88 -10.61 -11.12 -5.46
CA ALA A 88 -11.01 -10.48 -4.21
C ALA A 88 -10.21 -11.02 -3.03
N LEU A 89 -10.14 -12.35 -2.87
CA LEU A 89 -9.40 -12.97 -1.77
C LEU A 89 -7.90 -12.65 -1.84
N ARG A 90 -7.29 -12.65 -3.03
CA ARG A 90 -5.89 -12.26 -3.20
C ARG A 90 -5.63 -10.80 -2.84
N MET A 91 -6.52 -9.90 -3.23
CA MET A 91 -6.39 -8.48 -2.91
C MET A 91 -6.62 -8.23 -1.42
N ALA A 92 -7.65 -8.84 -0.83
CA ALA A 92 -7.93 -8.73 0.60
C ALA A 92 -6.74 -9.19 1.43
N ARG A 93 -6.15 -10.35 1.13
CA ARG A 93 -4.96 -10.87 1.84
C ARG A 93 -3.73 -9.96 1.78
N ARG A 94 -3.63 -9.08 0.78
CA ARG A 94 -2.52 -8.13 0.62
C ARG A 94 -2.76 -6.80 1.33
N ALA A 95 -4.02 -6.43 1.53
CA ALA A 95 -4.37 -5.23 2.27
C ALA A 95 -4.26 -5.47 3.77
N GLU A 96 -3.86 -4.44 4.52
CA GLU A 96 -3.91 -4.45 5.98
C GLU A 96 -5.35 -4.65 6.44
N TRP A 97 -6.28 -3.90 5.86
CA TRP A 97 -7.71 -3.98 6.18
C TRP A 97 -8.58 -3.66 4.97
N VAL A 98 -9.86 -4.03 5.07
CA VAL A 98 -10.83 -3.91 3.97
C VAL A 98 -12.02 -3.06 4.40
N LEU A 99 -12.45 -2.16 3.51
CA LEU A 99 -13.72 -1.43 3.59
C LEU A 99 -14.67 -1.94 2.51
N THR A 100 -15.78 -2.56 2.89
CA THR A 100 -16.82 -2.99 1.93
C THR A 100 -17.97 -1.99 1.85
N ILE A 101 -18.43 -1.73 0.62
CA ILE A 101 -19.62 -0.92 0.33
C ILE A 101 -20.73 -1.85 -0.17
N HIS A 102 -21.83 -1.85 0.57
CA HIS A 102 -23.03 -2.61 0.30
C HIS A 102 -24.26 -1.70 0.20
N GLY A 103 -25.34 -2.26 -0.33
CA GLY A 103 -26.64 -1.64 -0.42
C GLY A 103 -27.71 -2.50 0.21
N CYS A 104 -28.45 -1.96 1.17
CA CYS A 104 -29.56 -2.67 1.81
C CYS A 104 -30.93 -2.13 1.36
N ARG A 105 -31.98 -2.94 1.54
CA ARG A 105 -33.37 -2.53 1.28
C ARG A 105 -33.94 -1.86 2.53
N GLU A 106 -33.90 -0.54 2.52
CA GLU A 106 -34.40 0.33 3.57
C GLU A 106 -34.86 1.63 2.89
N PRO A 107 -36.13 2.06 3.05
CA PRO A 107 -36.66 3.24 2.38
C PRO A 107 -36.13 4.56 2.96
N GLY A 108 -35.76 4.58 4.25
CA GLY A 108 -35.13 5.73 4.88
C GLY A 108 -33.72 6.00 4.34
N ALA A 109 -33.19 7.19 4.60
CA ALA A 109 -31.82 7.56 4.24
C ALA A 109 -30.86 7.29 5.40
N VAL A 110 -30.45 6.03 5.54
CA VAL A 110 -29.58 5.54 6.63
C VAL A 110 -28.36 4.79 6.08
N ILE A 111 -27.28 4.80 6.85
CA ILE A 111 -26.05 4.04 6.66
C ILE A 111 -25.86 3.15 7.88
N PHE A 112 -25.79 1.84 7.69
CA PHE A 112 -25.36 0.95 8.77
C PHE A 112 -23.86 0.71 8.71
N VAL A 113 -23.17 1.03 9.80
CA VAL A 113 -21.72 0.91 9.92
C VAL A 113 -21.40 -0.32 10.77
N GLY A 114 -20.73 -1.30 10.16
CA GLY A 114 -20.39 -2.59 10.76
C GLY A 114 -18.91 -2.94 10.58
N GLY A 115 -18.58 -4.21 10.83
CA GLY A 115 -17.21 -4.73 10.79
C GLY A 115 -16.58 -4.93 12.16
N ARG A 116 -15.45 -5.66 12.20
CA ARG A 116 -14.74 -5.99 13.47
C ARG A 116 -13.74 -4.90 13.91
N ASP A 117 -13.45 -3.92 13.06
CA ASP A 117 -12.59 -2.80 13.43
C ASP A 117 -13.39 -1.70 14.14
N GLY A 118 -13.49 -1.80 15.47
CA GLY A 118 -14.23 -0.82 16.27
C GLY A 118 -13.71 0.61 16.15
N ASN A 119 -12.40 0.81 16.02
CA ASN A 119 -11.80 2.14 15.95
C ASN A 119 -12.13 2.81 14.63
N ARG A 120 -11.88 2.13 13.51
CA ARG A 120 -12.17 2.66 12.17
C ARG A 120 -13.67 2.83 11.94
N ARG A 121 -14.47 1.88 12.42
CA ARG A 121 -15.94 1.95 12.36
C ARG A 121 -16.48 3.17 13.09
N GLN A 122 -16.02 3.43 14.31
CA GLN A 122 -16.43 4.61 15.08
C GLN A 122 -15.99 5.91 14.40
N ALA A 123 -14.76 5.97 13.89
CA ALA A 123 -14.25 7.16 13.23
C ALA A 123 -15.02 7.49 11.93
N ILE A 124 -15.31 6.48 11.08
CA ILE A 124 -16.12 6.68 9.86
C ILE A 124 -17.56 7.06 10.25
N GLY A 125 -18.15 6.35 11.21
CA GLY A 125 -19.51 6.63 11.68
C GLY A 125 -19.67 8.04 12.23
N ARG A 126 -18.71 8.51 13.04
CA ARG A 126 -18.71 9.86 13.61
C ARG A 126 -18.58 10.93 12.51
N ALA A 127 -17.63 10.78 11.59
CA ALA A 127 -17.45 11.72 10.49
C ALA A 127 -18.73 11.87 9.64
N LEU A 128 -19.44 10.76 9.39
CA LEU A 128 -20.72 10.78 8.70
C LEU A 128 -21.81 11.49 9.52
N GLN A 129 -21.91 11.21 10.82
CA GLN A 129 -22.88 11.85 11.72
C GLN A 129 -22.66 13.36 11.83
N GLU A 130 -21.42 13.80 12.03
CA GLU A 130 -21.03 15.22 12.15
C GLU A 130 -21.33 16.03 10.88
N THR A 131 -21.46 15.35 9.74
CA THR A 131 -21.78 15.96 8.43
C THR A 131 -23.23 15.72 7.99
N GLY A 132 -24.09 15.31 8.93
CA GLY A 132 -25.54 15.24 8.76
C GLY A 132 -26.06 13.96 8.11
N PHE A 133 -25.25 12.91 7.98
CA PHE A 133 -25.75 11.60 7.58
C PHE A 133 -26.23 10.79 8.80
N ASP A 134 -27.37 10.10 8.66
CA ASP A 134 -27.81 9.09 9.63
C ASP A 134 -26.94 7.83 9.48
N ALA A 135 -25.83 7.77 10.22
CA ALA A 135 -24.95 6.63 10.31
C ALA A 135 -25.03 6.00 11.71
N ARG A 136 -25.31 4.69 11.77
CA ARG A 136 -25.48 3.96 13.04
C ARG A 136 -25.13 2.48 12.90
N GLU A 137 -24.96 1.78 14.01
CA GLU A 137 -24.88 0.32 13.99
C GLU A 137 -26.27 -0.28 13.72
N SER A 138 -26.29 -1.50 13.16
CA SER A 138 -27.54 -2.27 13.02
C SER A 138 -27.58 -3.42 14.00
N GLU A 139 -28.73 -3.62 14.65
CA GLU A 139 -28.99 -4.84 15.42
C GLU A 139 -29.24 -6.06 14.51
N ARG A 140 -29.56 -5.83 13.22
CA ARG A 140 -29.83 -6.89 12.24
C ARG A 140 -28.54 -7.70 11.98
N PRO A 141 -28.48 -9.00 12.34
CA PRO A 141 -27.25 -9.80 12.25
C PRO A 141 -26.58 -9.77 10.87
N GLY A 142 -27.37 -9.77 9.80
CA GLY A 142 -26.88 -9.75 8.42
C GLY A 142 -26.16 -8.47 7.99
N LEU A 143 -26.38 -7.35 8.69
CA LEU A 143 -25.78 -6.04 8.35
C LEU A 143 -24.59 -5.68 9.24
N ARG A 144 -24.29 -6.50 10.27
CA ARG A 144 -23.24 -6.18 11.25
C ARG A 144 -21.83 -6.36 10.70
N GLY A 145 -21.63 -7.23 9.72
CA GLY A 145 -20.31 -7.47 9.14
C GLY A 145 -19.25 -8.03 10.11
N ILE A 146 -19.63 -8.59 11.26
CA ILE A 146 -18.68 -8.99 12.32
C ILE A 146 -18.16 -10.43 12.20
N ASN A 147 -18.71 -11.24 11.30
CA ASN A 147 -18.27 -12.63 11.12
C ASN A 147 -16.82 -12.65 10.58
N PRO A 148 -15.90 -13.45 11.16
CA PRO A 148 -14.52 -13.57 10.65
C PRO A 148 -14.40 -14.00 9.18
N ASN A 149 -15.39 -14.74 8.67
CA ASN A 149 -15.45 -15.17 7.27
C ASN A 149 -16.07 -14.12 6.34
N ASN A 150 -16.65 -13.04 6.88
CA ASN A 150 -17.09 -11.91 6.05
C ASN A 150 -15.89 -11.33 5.31
N ILE A 151 -16.02 -11.12 4.00
CA ILE A 151 -14.95 -10.60 3.13
C ILE A 151 -14.32 -9.29 3.65
N CYS A 152 -15.06 -8.43 4.36
CA CYS A 152 -14.49 -7.23 4.98
C CYS A 152 -13.45 -7.55 6.07
N ASN A 153 -13.52 -8.71 6.71
CA ASN A 153 -12.59 -9.13 7.76
C ASN A 153 -11.47 -10.05 7.26
N ARG A 154 -11.28 -10.14 5.93
CA ARG A 154 -10.28 -11.03 5.31
C ARG A 154 -8.97 -10.31 4.92
N GLY A 155 -8.82 -9.06 5.36
CA GLY A 155 -7.54 -8.35 5.38
C GLY A 155 -6.55 -8.96 6.38
N TYR A 156 -5.27 -8.58 6.29
CA TYR A 156 -4.22 -9.06 7.18
C TYR A 156 -4.54 -8.84 8.68
N SER A 157 -5.18 -7.71 9.04
CA SER A 157 -5.58 -7.40 10.41
C SER A 157 -6.68 -8.30 10.97
N GLY A 158 -7.40 -9.03 10.10
CA GLY A 158 -8.61 -9.79 10.46
C GLY A 158 -9.80 -8.92 10.90
N ARG A 159 -9.70 -7.60 10.73
CA ARG A 159 -10.64 -6.59 11.23
C ARG A 159 -10.86 -5.51 10.18
N GLY A 160 -12.00 -5.55 9.49
CA GLY A 160 -12.38 -4.50 8.54
C GLY A 160 -13.65 -3.77 8.93
N VAL A 161 -14.14 -2.96 7.99
CA VAL A 161 -15.34 -2.14 8.11
C VAL A 161 -16.30 -2.46 6.96
N GLN A 162 -17.59 -2.48 7.26
CA GLN A 162 -18.66 -2.66 6.28
C GLN A 162 -19.61 -1.46 6.36
N LEU A 163 -19.94 -0.87 5.21
CA LEU A 163 -20.97 0.16 5.09
C LEU A 163 -22.15 -0.38 4.29
N GLU A 164 -23.33 -0.36 4.89
CA GLU A 164 -24.60 -0.77 4.29
C GLU A 164 -25.45 0.47 4.02
N LEU A 165 -25.51 0.90 2.77
CA LEU A 165 -26.27 2.09 2.37
C LEU A 165 -27.69 1.70 1.96
N SER A 166 -28.67 2.27 2.64
CA SER A 166 -30.09 2.13 2.30
C SER A 166 -30.41 2.47 0.84
N ASP A 167 -31.46 1.84 0.30
CA ASP A 167 -32.02 2.18 -1.02
C ASP A 167 -32.51 3.64 -1.04
N GLY A 168 -33.08 4.12 0.06
CA GLY A 168 -33.46 5.53 0.24
C GLY A 168 -32.30 6.48 0.05
N LEU A 169 -31.18 6.26 0.77
CA LEU A 169 -30.00 7.11 0.64
C LEU A 169 -29.37 7.01 -0.77
N ARG A 170 -29.22 5.80 -1.29
CA ARG A 170 -28.63 5.61 -2.64
C ARG A 170 -29.47 6.30 -3.71
N ARG A 171 -30.80 6.39 -3.58
CA ARG A 171 -31.64 7.16 -4.52
C ARG A 171 -31.39 8.67 -4.46
N GLN A 172 -30.95 9.20 -3.32
CA GLN A 172 -30.58 10.62 -3.23
C GLN A 172 -29.21 10.89 -3.87
N MET A 173 -28.35 9.87 -3.98
CA MET A 173 -26.99 9.98 -4.53
C MET A 173 -26.94 9.97 -6.07
N PHE A 174 -28.01 9.53 -6.74
CA PHE A 174 -28.05 9.41 -8.20
C PHE A 174 -29.39 9.89 -8.75
N ASP A 175 -29.36 10.55 -9.91
CA ASP A 175 -30.59 10.96 -10.61
C ASP A 175 -31.49 9.76 -10.96
N HIS A 176 -30.88 8.65 -11.37
CA HIS A 176 -31.56 7.38 -11.63
C HIS A 176 -30.72 6.20 -11.13
N LEU A 177 -30.91 5.81 -9.87
CA LEU A 177 -30.14 4.74 -9.20
C LEU A 177 -30.07 3.42 -9.98
N ARG A 178 -31.12 3.04 -10.71
CA ARG A 178 -31.18 1.75 -11.44
C ARG A 178 -30.67 1.83 -12.88
N ARG A 179 -30.37 3.03 -13.39
CA ARG A 179 -29.81 3.21 -14.74
C ARG A 179 -28.40 2.61 -14.81
N ARG A 180 -28.15 1.67 -15.73
CA ARG A 180 -26.88 0.92 -15.78
C ARG A 180 -25.65 1.76 -16.13
N THR A 181 -25.79 2.72 -17.03
CA THR A 181 -24.69 3.51 -17.59
C THR A 181 -25.08 5.00 -17.60
N GLY A 182 -24.11 5.89 -17.42
CA GLY A 182 -24.36 7.34 -17.50
C GLY A 182 -25.34 7.90 -16.45
N ARG A 183 -25.48 7.24 -15.29
CA ARG A 183 -26.18 7.84 -14.14
C ARG A 183 -25.40 9.06 -13.66
N ARG A 184 -26.08 10.16 -13.38
CA ARG A 184 -25.44 11.36 -12.82
C ARG A 184 -25.39 11.23 -11.30
N LYS A 185 -24.26 11.67 -10.74
CA LYS A 185 -23.98 11.70 -9.32
C LYS A 185 -24.46 13.05 -8.78
N THR A 186 -25.22 13.04 -7.69
CA THR A 186 -25.72 14.27 -7.05
C THR A 186 -24.69 14.84 -6.06
N GLU A 187 -25.00 15.99 -5.47
CA GLU A 187 -24.20 16.55 -4.38
C GLU A 187 -24.10 15.59 -3.17
N VAL A 188 -25.18 14.86 -2.86
CA VAL A 188 -25.19 13.88 -1.75
C VAL A 188 -24.15 12.78 -1.97
N PHE A 189 -23.96 12.34 -3.23
CA PHE A 189 -22.91 11.37 -3.57
C PHE A 189 -21.53 11.95 -3.27
N TYR A 190 -21.22 13.14 -3.76
CA TYR A 190 -19.89 13.73 -3.60
C TYR A 190 -19.61 14.10 -2.14
N ARG A 191 -20.61 14.60 -1.41
CA ARG A 191 -20.49 14.86 0.03
C ARG A 191 -20.17 13.58 0.80
N PHE A 192 -20.90 12.50 0.55
CA PHE A 192 -20.62 11.21 1.19
C PHE A 192 -19.21 10.70 0.88
N VAL A 193 -18.81 10.74 -0.40
CA VAL A 193 -17.47 10.30 -0.82
C VAL A 193 -16.38 11.14 -0.17
N SER A 194 -16.54 12.47 -0.12
CA SER A 194 -15.58 13.38 0.54
C SER A 194 -15.42 13.01 2.00
N VAL A 195 -16.52 12.90 2.74
CA VAL A 195 -16.51 12.62 4.18
C VAL A 195 -15.83 11.29 4.49
N VAL A 196 -16.14 10.24 3.72
CA VAL A 196 -15.48 8.94 3.90
C VAL A 196 -13.98 9.06 3.60
N ARG A 197 -13.60 9.72 2.50
CA ARG A 197 -12.18 9.88 2.12
C ARG A 197 -11.40 10.70 3.15
N ASP A 198 -11.98 11.76 3.67
CA ASP A 198 -11.37 12.60 4.72
C ASP A 198 -11.15 11.78 6.01
N ALA A 199 -12.15 10.97 6.39
CA ALA A 199 -12.02 10.06 7.53
C ALA A 199 -10.92 9.01 7.30
N LEU A 200 -10.82 8.42 6.09
CA LEU A 200 -9.77 7.47 5.74
C LEU A 200 -8.36 8.11 5.75
N ALA A 201 -8.25 9.34 5.25
CA ALA A 201 -7.00 10.10 5.26
C ALA A 201 -6.55 10.43 6.70
N ALA A 202 -7.50 10.74 7.60
CA ALA A 202 -7.22 10.99 9.01
C ALA A 202 -6.82 9.72 9.78
N MET A 203 -7.29 8.55 9.36
CA MET A 203 -6.99 7.24 9.99
C MET A 203 -5.75 6.56 9.44
N SER A 204 -5.34 6.91 8.24
CA SER A 204 -4.06 6.45 7.71
C SER A 204 -2.96 6.97 8.63
N PRO A 205 -1.93 6.17 8.96
CA PRO A 205 -0.74 6.74 9.58
C PRO A 205 -0.34 7.89 8.68
N ARG A 206 -0.39 9.12 9.22
CA ARG A 206 -0.03 10.32 8.47
C ARG A 206 1.26 9.95 7.76
N PRO A 207 1.33 9.93 6.41
CA PRO A 207 2.63 9.84 5.78
C PRO A 207 3.41 10.96 6.44
N LEU A 208 4.47 10.58 7.16
CA LEU A 208 5.47 11.48 7.70
C LEU A 208 5.50 12.72 6.79
N PRO A 209 5.08 13.89 7.29
CA PRO A 209 4.52 14.97 6.48
C PRO A 209 5.28 15.07 5.17
N THR A 210 4.63 14.69 4.07
CA THR A 210 5.14 14.95 2.72
C THR A 210 4.91 16.42 2.41
N ALA A 211 5.48 17.29 3.24
CA ALA A 211 6.01 18.51 2.69
C ALA A 211 6.97 18.04 1.59
N ALA A 212 6.72 18.41 0.33
CA ALA A 212 7.84 18.53 -0.58
C ALA A 212 8.88 19.36 0.20
N PRO A 213 10.09 18.84 0.49
CA PRO A 213 11.06 19.68 1.12
C PRO A 213 11.30 20.81 0.15
N GLY A 214 10.83 22.01 0.50
CA GLY A 214 11.52 23.23 0.12
C GLY A 214 13.00 23.02 0.45
N ALA A 215 13.88 23.65 -0.33
CA ALA A 215 15.32 23.41 -0.47
C ALA A 215 16.17 23.28 0.83
N GLN A 216 15.81 22.38 1.74
CA GLN A 216 16.51 22.11 2.99
C GLN A 216 17.55 21.02 2.73
N ALA A 217 18.74 21.27 3.24
CA ALA A 217 19.84 20.33 3.16
C ALA A 217 19.55 19.07 3.99
N ALA A 218 19.96 17.92 3.49
CA ALA A 218 19.91 16.69 4.27
C ALA A 218 20.92 16.74 5.43
N SER A 219 20.48 16.42 6.64
CA SER A 219 21.35 16.13 7.78
C SER A 219 21.79 14.67 7.71
N TRP A 220 23.03 14.38 8.13
CA TRP A 220 23.62 13.05 8.06
C TRP A 220 24.26 12.70 9.39
N ARG A 221 24.08 11.45 9.84
CA ARG A 221 24.70 10.95 11.06
C ARG A 221 24.92 9.45 11.02
N ILE A 222 25.83 8.98 11.86
CA ILE A 222 25.94 7.57 12.22
C ILE A 222 24.80 7.24 13.16
N ALA A 223 24.00 6.24 12.83
CA ALA A 223 22.83 5.81 13.60
C ALA A 223 23.24 4.95 14.80
N SER A 224 23.99 5.55 15.74
CA SER A 224 24.41 4.90 16.98
C SER A 224 23.29 4.80 18.03
N ASP A 225 22.27 5.67 17.94
CA ASP A 225 21.08 5.59 18.77
C ASP A 225 20.11 4.51 18.21
N PRO A 226 19.49 3.67 19.06
CA PRO A 226 18.54 2.65 18.61
C PRO A 226 17.38 3.19 17.75
N ARG A 227 16.89 4.41 18.01
CA ARG A 227 15.80 5.02 17.23
C ARG A 227 16.26 5.39 15.84
N ASP A 228 17.49 5.90 15.69
CA ASP A 228 18.07 6.19 14.39
C ASP A 228 18.37 4.90 13.61
N ARG A 229 18.78 3.83 14.31
CA ARG A 229 18.97 2.52 13.69
C ARG A 229 17.65 1.97 13.15
N LEU A 230 16.57 2.07 13.92
CA LEU A 230 15.22 1.71 13.46
C LEU A 230 14.79 2.52 12.23
N LYS A 231 15.09 3.82 12.17
CA LYS A 231 14.80 4.65 10.99
C LYS A 231 15.57 4.18 9.74
N ALA A 232 16.85 3.81 9.88
CA ALA A 232 17.64 3.28 8.78
C ALA A 232 17.10 1.93 8.28
N LEU A 233 16.71 1.03 9.20
CA LEU A 233 16.08 -0.25 8.86
C LEU A 233 14.71 -0.07 8.20
N ALA A 234 13.92 0.92 8.64
CA ALA A 234 12.63 1.25 8.02
C ALA A 234 12.78 1.72 6.56
N ILE A 235 13.79 2.55 6.26
CA ILE A 235 14.10 2.95 4.88
C ILE A 235 14.43 1.72 4.03
N ARG A 236 15.22 0.77 4.58
CA ARG A 236 15.58 -0.47 3.88
C ARG A 236 14.36 -1.35 3.61
N ALA A 237 13.47 -1.53 4.58
CA ALA A 237 12.23 -2.28 4.38
C ALA A 237 11.38 -1.68 3.25
N ILE A 238 11.22 -0.36 3.21
CA ILE A 238 10.49 0.32 2.13
C ILE A 238 11.19 0.10 0.77
N VAL A 239 12.50 0.34 0.68
CA VAL A 239 13.18 0.33 -0.61
C VAL A 239 13.45 -1.09 -1.13
N PHE A 240 13.85 -2.03 -0.28
CA PHE A 240 14.23 -3.36 -0.71
C PHE A 240 13.05 -4.35 -0.65
N MET A 241 12.26 -4.34 0.42
CA MET A 241 11.15 -5.31 0.55
C MET A 241 9.90 -4.86 -0.20
N GLU A 242 9.44 -3.62 0.02
CA GLU A 242 8.22 -3.12 -0.61
C GLU A 242 8.46 -2.79 -2.10
N GLU A 243 9.48 -1.98 -2.43
CA GLU A 243 9.69 -1.56 -3.82
C GLU A 243 10.39 -2.62 -4.69
N GLN A 244 11.31 -3.42 -4.14
CA GLN A 244 12.11 -4.40 -4.91
C GLN A 244 11.75 -5.86 -4.63
N ALA A 245 10.74 -6.12 -3.79
CA ALA A 245 10.26 -7.45 -3.45
C ALA A 245 11.32 -8.41 -2.86
N VAL A 246 12.35 -7.88 -2.18
CA VAL A 246 13.35 -8.68 -1.45
C VAL A 246 12.70 -9.30 -0.19
N ALA A 247 12.91 -10.59 0.02
CA ALA A 247 12.37 -11.29 1.18
C ALA A 247 13.00 -10.81 2.50
N PHE A 248 12.24 -10.86 3.61
CA PHE A 248 12.71 -10.40 4.92
C PHE A 248 14.04 -11.05 5.34
N ALA A 249 14.17 -12.37 5.17
CA ALA A 249 15.36 -13.13 5.55
C ALA A 249 16.58 -12.83 4.67
N GLU A 250 16.38 -12.22 3.50
CA GLU A 250 17.44 -11.77 2.61
C GLU A 250 17.79 -10.29 2.84
N GLU A 251 16.85 -9.50 3.35
CA GLU A 251 17.07 -8.09 3.68
C GLU A 251 17.75 -7.89 5.03
N PHE A 252 17.33 -8.63 6.06
CA PHE A 252 17.85 -8.50 7.41
C PHE A 252 18.68 -9.72 7.80
N ASP A 253 19.93 -9.46 8.19
CA ASP A 253 20.95 -10.48 8.45
C ASP A 253 21.67 -10.23 9.79
N ALA A 254 22.42 -11.21 10.27
CA ALA A 254 23.16 -11.08 11.54
C ALA A 254 24.19 -9.92 11.53
N GLY A 255 24.61 -9.45 10.36
CA GLY A 255 25.51 -8.32 10.22
C GLY A 255 24.86 -6.98 10.54
N ASP A 256 23.54 -6.91 10.72
CA ASP A 256 22.84 -5.67 11.05
C ASP A 256 23.16 -5.12 12.44
N ASP A 257 23.52 -5.98 13.39
CA ASP A 257 23.87 -5.55 14.74
C ASP A 257 25.31 -5.04 14.86
N GLU A 258 26.23 -5.59 14.06
CA GLU A 258 27.66 -5.27 14.08
C GLU A 258 28.03 -4.14 13.09
N ALA A 259 27.18 -3.90 12.09
CA ALA A 259 27.45 -2.90 11.08
C ALA A 259 27.25 -1.47 11.58
N LEU A 260 27.96 -0.57 10.92
CA LEU A 260 27.73 0.86 11.05
C LEU A 260 26.63 1.28 10.07
N HIS A 261 25.58 1.92 10.60
CA HIS A 261 24.48 2.43 9.78
C HIS A 261 24.59 3.96 9.65
N LEU A 262 24.44 4.47 8.43
CA LEU A 262 24.32 5.89 8.14
C LEU A 262 22.86 6.22 7.88
N LEU A 263 22.40 7.33 8.46
CA LEU A 263 21.07 7.88 8.26
C LEU A 263 21.17 9.30 7.71
N GLY A 264 20.42 9.56 6.64
CA GLY A 264 20.17 10.87 6.07
C GLY A 264 18.73 11.29 6.30
N GLU A 265 18.51 12.47 6.86
CA GLU A 265 17.18 13.04 7.07
C GLU A 265 17.02 14.40 6.37
N ILE A 266 15.81 14.72 5.94
CA ILE A 266 15.44 16.04 5.43
C ILE A 266 14.27 16.54 6.26
N ALA A 267 14.39 17.72 6.88
CA ALA A 267 13.35 18.27 7.76
C ALA A 267 12.90 17.29 8.87
N GLY A 268 13.83 16.49 9.41
CA GLY A 268 13.55 15.46 10.42
C GLY A 268 13.04 14.13 9.85
N GLU A 269 12.86 14.03 8.54
CA GLU A 269 12.30 12.85 7.88
C GLU A 269 13.36 11.89 7.33
N PRO A 270 13.33 10.58 7.67
CA PRO A 270 14.24 9.58 7.11
C PRO A 270 14.16 9.55 5.59
N ALA A 271 15.26 9.88 4.91
CA ALA A 271 15.31 10.05 3.46
C ALA A 271 16.22 9.05 2.76
N ALA A 272 17.36 8.73 3.38
CA ALA A 272 18.36 7.82 2.83
C ALA A 272 19.09 7.07 3.96
N CYS A 273 19.58 5.87 3.67
CA CYS A 273 20.44 5.13 4.58
C CYS A 273 21.44 4.26 3.83
N GLY A 274 22.51 3.87 4.53
CA GLY A 274 23.50 2.93 4.03
C GLY A 274 24.16 2.18 5.18
N ARG A 275 24.72 1.02 4.88
CA ARG A 275 25.42 0.15 5.84
C ARG A 275 26.89 0.02 5.48
N LEU A 276 27.76 0.10 6.48
CA LEU A 276 29.19 -0.17 6.38
C LEU A 276 29.55 -1.36 7.25
N ARG A 277 30.19 -2.36 6.64
CA ARG A 277 30.89 -3.44 7.35
C ARG A 277 32.38 -3.39 7.04
N PHE A 278 33.18 -3.92 7.94
CA PHE A 278 34.63 -3.86 7.85
C PHE A 278 35.20 -5.27 8.02
N ASP A 279 35.95 -5.72 7.03
CA ASP A 279 36.56 -7.05 7.01
C ASP A 279 37.85 -7.01 6.17
N ASP A 280 38.88 -7.78 6.54
CA ASP A 280 40.10 -7.99 5.73
C ASP A 280 40.75 -6.72 5.13
N GLY A 281 40.70 -5.60 5.86
CA GLY A 281 41.21 -4.30 5.41
C GLY A 281 40.41 -3.67 4.26
N TRP A 282 39.13 -4.03 4.13
CA TRP A 282 38.11 -3.48 3.25
C TRP A 282 36.96 -2.87 4.05
N ALA A 283 36.44 -1.75 3.57
CA ALA A 283 35.11 -1.28 3.94
C ALA A 283 34.10 -1.74 2.88
N LYS A 284 33.14 -2.58 3.27
CA LYS A 284 32.05 -3.02 2.41
C LYS A 284 30.86 -2.07 2.57
N LEU A 285 30.52 -1.37 1.49
CA LEU A 285 29.34 -0.52 1.40
C LEU A 285 28.15 -1.37 0.94
N GLU A 286 27.08 -1.38 1.74
CA GLU A 286 25.91 -2.24 1.51
C GLU A 286 24.62 -1.49 1.83
N ARG A 287 23.48 -2.05 1.40
CA ARG A 287 22.13 -1.58 1.76
C ARG A 287 21.92 -0.08 1.54
N ILE A 288 22.50 0.45 0.46
CA ILE A 288 22.41 1.87 0.09
C ILE A 288 21.01 2.12 -0.47
N ALA A 289 20.20 2.89 0.25
CA ALA A 289 18.80 3.13 -0.08
C ALA A 289 18.45 4.62 0.00
N VAL A 290 17.67 5.08 -0.97
CA VAL A 290 17.03 6.41 -0.98
C VAL A 290 15.56 6.20 -1.27
N ARG A 291 14.67 6.69 -0.38
CA ARG A 291 13.22 6.57 -0.57
C ARG A 291 12.80 7.28 -1.85
N ARG A 292 11.80 6.72 -2.55
CA ARG A 292 11.32 7.21 -3.86
C ARG A 292 11.05 8.72 -3.90
N VAL A 293 10.41 9.28 -2.87
CA VAL A 293 10.05 10.71 -2.78
C VAL A 293 11.23 11.68 -2.74
N TYR A 294 12.45 11.19 -2.43
CA TYR A 294 13.67 12.00 -2.36
C TYR A 294 14.68 11.72 -3.48
N ARG A 295 14.35 10.84 -4.44
CA ARG A 295 15.21 10.56 -5.61
C ARG A 295 15.29 11.76 -6.54
N GLY A 296 16.33 11.79 -7.39
CA GLY A 296 16.59 12.92 -8.31
C GLY A 296 17.26 14.14 -7.65
N ARG A 297 17.53 14.10 -6.34
CA ARG A 297 18.10 15.23 -5.57
C ARG A 297 19.60 15.07 -5.23
N GLY A 298 20.26 14.08 -5.83
CA GLY A 298 21.67 13.78 -5.57
C GLY A 298 21.96 13.16 -4.18
N LEU A 299 20.95 12.72 -3.42
CA LEU A 299 21.16 12.13 -2.09
C LEU A 299 22.00 10.85 -2.12
N ALA A 300 21.85 10.02 -3.17
CA ALA A 300 22.67 8.82 -3.33
C ALA A 300 24.16 9.18 -3.43
N HIS A 301 24.52 10.23 -4.16
CA HIS A 301 25.90 10.71 -4.23
C HIS A 301 26.41 11.16 -2.86
N ARG A 302 25.65 12.00 -2.17
CA ARG A 302 26.02 12.50 -0.83
C ARG A 302 26.17 11.37 0.19
N LEU A 303 25.29 10.38 0.14
CA LEU A 303 25.38 9.20 1.00
C LEU A 303 26.67 8.42 0.71
N ILE A 304 26.98 8.14 -0.56
CA ILE A 304 28.21 7.43 -0.94
C ILE A 304 29.45 8.22 -0.48
N ASP A 305 29.51 9.54 -0.72
CA ASP A 305 30.60 10.40 -0.27
C ASP A 305 30.82 10.30 1.25
N ARG A 306 29.72 10.31 2.02
CA ARG A 306 29.75 10.18 3.49
C ARG A 306 30.23 8.81 3.92
N MET A 307 29.77 7.74 3.27
CA MET A 307 30.22 6.37 3.55
C MET A 307 31.72 6.21 3.28
N LEU A 308 32.20 6.75 2.16
CA LEU A 308 33.62 6.73 1.80
C LEU A 308 34.48 7.56 2.77
N ALA A 309 33.98 8.72 3.20
CA ALA A 309 34.65 9.55 4.20
C ALA A 309 34.75 8.83 5.56
N GLU A 310 33.68 8.15 5.99
CA GLU A 310 33.66 7.40 7.24
C GLU A 310 34.58 6.16 7.18
N ALA A 311 34.60 5.44 6.06
CA ALA A 311 35.54 4.35 5.84
C ALA A 311 37.01 4.83 5.93
N ALA A 312 37.32 5.95 5.26
CA ALA A 312 38.65 6.54 5.31
C ALA A 312 39.04 7.00 6.73
N ARG A 313 38.10 7.64 7.46
CA ARG A 313 38.31 8.08 8.86
C ARG A 313 38.65 6.91 9.79
N ARG A 314 38.14 5.71 9.50
CA ARG A 314 38.41 4.47 10.25
C ARG A 314 39.65 3.71 9.77
N GLY A 315 40.41 4.26 8.83
CA GLY A 315 41.64 3.64 8.34
C GLY A 315 41.42 2.57 7.27
N TYR A 316 40.29 2.57 6.56
CA TYR A 316 40.00 1.65 5.47
C TYR A 316 40.17 2.35 4.10
N PRO A 317 41.34 2.24 3.44
CA PRO A 317 41.60 2.90 2.15
C PRO A 317 40.96 2.17 0.96
N ARG A 318 40.53 0.92 1.17
CA ARG A 318 39.93 0.05 0.15
C ARG A 318 38.45 -0.15 0.45
N CYS A 319 37.61 0.08 -0.55
CA CYS A 319 36.15 -0.03 -0.45
C CYS A 319 35.63 -1.00 -1.51
N ARG A 320 34.64 -1.81 -1.15
CA ARG A 320 33.97 -2.73 -2.09
C ARG A 320 32.46 -2.68 -1.92
N LEU A 321 31.73 -3.00 -2.98
CA LEU A 321 30.28 -3.12 -2.94
C LEU A 321 29.78 -4.07 -4.03
N HIS A 322 28.57 -4.57 -3.83
CA HIS A 322 27.81 -5.26 -4.87
C HIS A 322 26.82 -4.22 -5.43
N ALA A 323 27.11 -3.66 -6.60
CA ALA A 323 26.23 -2.69 -7.24
C ALA A 323 25.14 -3.45 -7.98
N GLN A 324 23.87 -3.08 -7.82
CA GLN A 324 22.84 -3.50 -8.79
C GLN A 324 23.30 -3.07 -10.20
N ALA A 325 23.15 -3.95 -11.19
CA ALA A 325 23.76 -3.77 -12.51
C ALA A 325 23.40 -2.44 -13.18
N HIS A 326 22.19 -1.93 -12.95
CA HIS A 326 21.73 -0.64 -13.49
C HIS A 326 22.31 0.59 -12.75
N LEU A 327 22.99 0.41 -11.62
CA LEU A 327 23.62 1.47 -10.81
C LEU A 327 25.14 1.53 -10.98
N VAL A 328 25.74 0.74 -11.87
CA VAL A 328 27.19 0.73 -12.09
C VAL A 328 27.74 2.14 -12.39
N ASP A 329 27.04 2.93 -13.21
CA ASP A 329 27.50 4.28 -13.57
C ASP A 329 27.40 5.28 -12.42
N LEU A 330 26.50 5.07 -11.46
CA LEU A 330 26.45 5.86 -10.22
C LEU A 330 27.74 5.66 -9.44
N TYR A 331 28.17 4.41 -9.24
CA TYR A 331 29.37 4.10 -8.45
C TYR A 331 30.67 4.43 -9.18
N ARG A 332 30.70 4.34 -10.52
CA ARG A 332 31.84 4.81 -11.32
C ARG A 332 32.18 6.28 -11.06
N ARG A 333 31.17 7.14 -10.91
CA ARG A 333 31.36 8.57 -10.59
C ARG A 333 32.03 8.78 -9.22
N HIS A 334 31.99 7.79 -8.34
CA HIS A 334 32.66 7.79 -7.04
C HIS A 334 34.00 7.06 -7.04
N GLY A 335 34.51 6.70 -8.22
CA GLY A 335 35.81 6.05 -8.40
C GLY A 335 35.80 4.53 -8.15
N PHE A 336 34.63 3.89 -8.17
CA PHE A 336 34.55 2.43 -8.17
C PHE A 336 34.71 1.86 -9.59
N ILE A 337 35.44 0.75 -9.69
CA ILE A 337 35.71 0.03 -10.93
C ILE A 337 34.98 -1.33 -10.84
N PRO A 338 34.23 -1.73 -11.87
CA PRO A 338 33.59 -3.04 -11.89
C PRO A 338 34.61 -4.17 -12.01
N CYS A 339 34.39 -5.26 -11.26
CA CYS A 339 35.24 -6.44 -11.23
C CYS A 339 34.40 -7.68 -11.54
N GLY A 340 34.88 -8.53 -12.44
CA GLY A 340 34.21 -9.77 -12.82
C GLY A 340 32.87 -9.58 -13.54
N ASP A 341 32.13 -10.69 -13.61
CA ASP A 341 30.86 -10.84 -14.29
C ASP A 341 29.67 -10.42 -13.40
N VAL A 342 28.50 -10.30 -14.03
CA VAL A 342 27.23 -10.06 -13.33
C VAL A 342 26.80 -11.36 -12.62
N PHE A 343 26.38 -11.24 -11.37
CA PHE A 343 25.80 -12.32 -10.57
C PHE A 343 24.45 -11.90 -9.97
N TYR A 344 23.71 -12.82 -9.36
CA TYR A 344 22.41 -12.52 -8.77
C TYR A 344 22.47 -12.55 -7.24
N GLU A 345 21.87 -11.55 -6.61
CA GLU A 345 21.70 -11.45 -5.16
C GLU A 345 20.26 -10.99 -4.92
N ALA A 346 19.49 -11.74 -4.13
CA ALA A 346 18.04 -11.54 -3.94
C ALA A 346 17.22 -11.43 -5.25
N GLY A 347 17.59 -12.21 -6.25
CA GLY A 347 16.94 -12.19 -7.57
C GLY A 347 17.26 -10.95 -8.42
N ILE A 348 18.15 -10.06 -7.94
CA ILE A 348 18.53 -8.83 -8.62
C ILE A 348 19.92 -9.00 -9.24
N PRO A 349 20.14 -8.59 -10.50
CA PRO A 349 21.46 -8.63 -11.12
C PRO A 349 22.38 -7.59 -10.46
N HIS A 350 23.55 -8.05 -10.04
CA HIS A 350 24.59 -7.29 -9.35
C HIS A 350 25.95 -7.45 -10.01
N ARG A 351 26.83 -6.48 -9.77
CA ARG A 351 28.23 -6.51 -10.17
C ARG A 351 29.11 -6.10 -9.01
N LEU A 352 30.16 -6.88 -8.74
CA LEU A 352 31.16 -6.49 -7.77
C LEU A 352 31.88 -5.24 -8.27
N MET A 353 32.05 -4.24 -7.40
CA MET A 353 32.84 -3.07 -7.70
C MET A 353 33.78 -2.75 -6.55
N THR A 354 34.99 -2.33 -6.89
CA THR A 354 36.03 -1.99 -5.91
C THR A 354 36.58 -0.60 -6.15
N ARG A 355 37.04 0.03 -5.09
CA ARG A 355 37.72 1.32 -5.10
C ARG A 355 38.91 1.22 -4.16
N ASP A 356 40.11 1.47 -4.68
CA ASP A 356 41.33 1.51 -3.90
C ASP A 356 41.95 2.91 -3.99
N LYS A 357 41.95 3.62 -2.86
CA LYS A 357 42.51 4.98 -2.79
C LYS A 357 44.04 4.98 -2.77
N ALA A 358 44.68 3.87 -2.39
CA ALA A 358 46.15 3.76 -2.37
C ALA A 358 46.74 3.77 -3.79
N THR A 359 46.03 3.22 -4.77
CA THR A 359 46.44 3.17 -6.19
C THR A 359 46.06 4.44 -6.97
N GLN A 360 44.99 5.15 -6.58
CA GLN A 360 44.51 6.36 -7.28
C GLN A 360 45.40 7.61 -7.05
N GLY A 361 46.25 7.62 -6.00
CA GLY A 361 47.24 8.69 -5.77
C GLY A 361 48.47 8.63 -6.68
N ALA A 362 48.71 7.51 -7.36
CA ALA A 362 49.86 7.34 -8.26
C ALA A 362 49.56 7.76 -9.72
N GLN A 363 48.29 7.83 -10.12
CA GLN A 363 47.87 8.16 -11.50
C GLN A 363 47.61 9.65 -11.76
N SER A 364 47.70 10.50 -10.72
CA SER A 364 47.48 11.96 -10.82
C SER A 364 48.79 12.78 -10.78
N ARG A 365 49.95 12.13 -10.93
CA ARG A 365 51.29 12.75 -11.04
C ARG A 365 52.04 12.35 -12.32
N ILE A 366 51.35 12.24 -13.44
CA ILE A 366 51.96 12.15 -14.77
C ILE A 366 51.43 13.26 -15.64
#